data_AF-A0A7J2KFG0-F1
#
_entry.id   AF-A0A7J2KFG0-F1
#
_cell.length_a   1.000
_cell.length_b   1.000
_cell.length_c   1.000
_cell.angle_alpha   90.00
_cell.angle_beta   90.00
_cell.angle_gamma   90.00
#
_symmetry.space_group_name_H-M   'P 1'
#
loop_
_entity.id
_entity.type
_entity.pdbx_description
1 polymer ?
#
loop_
_entity_poly.entity_id
_entity_poly.type
_entity_poly.pdbx_seq_one_letter_code
_entity_poly.pdbx_strand_id
1 'polypeptide(L)' 'MSSPSERGEIVEFLVPLEVYLAAGVHIGTHIGTKHMMKFVYKIRPDGLH' A
#
# COMPACT_ATOMS: atom_id res chain seq x y z
N MET A 1 30.87 5.02 2.52
CA MET A 1 30.10 4.62 1.33
C MET A 1 28.66 4.51 1.74
N SER A 2 27.87 5.56 1.54
CA SER A 2 26.42 5.55 1.75
C SER A 2 25.80 6.18 0.51
N SER A 3 25.26 5.30 -0.32
CA SER A 3 24.68 5.59 -1.63
C SER A 3 23.55 6.61 -1.51
N PRO A 4 23.44 7.59 -2.43
CA PRO A 4 22.35 8.55 -2.46
C PRO A 4 21.26 8.02 -3.38
N SER A 5 20.28 7.28 -2.86
CA SER A 5 19.12 6.87 -3.65
C SER A 5 17.85 7.54 -3.15
N GLU A 6 17.35 8.41 -4.04
CA GLU A 6 15.96 8.79 -4.27
C GLU A 6 15.26 9.70 -3.25
N ARG A 7 15.16 10.97 -3.66
CA ARG A 7 14.15 11.92 -3.23
C ARG A 7 12.75 11.32 -3.43
N GLY A 8 12.18 10.74 -2.38
CA GLY A 8 10.74 10.57 -2.22
C GLY A 8 10.35 11.33 -0.96
N GLU A 9 9.27 12.11 -1.01
CA GLU A 9 8.75 12.84 0.14
C GLU A 9 8.76 11.94 1.39
N ILE A 10 9.22 12.46 2.53
CA ILE A 10 9.00 11.80 3.81
C ILE A 10 7.49 11.71 4.01
N VAL A 11 6.89 10.58 3.62
CA VAL A 11 5.49 10.28 3.90
C VAL A 11 5.43 10.02 5.40
N GLU A 12 5.22 11.09 6.15
CA GLU A 12 5.01 11.01 7.58
C GLU A 12 3.61 10.41 7.80
N PHE A 13 3.59 9.14 8.20
CA PHE A 13 2.35 8.44 8.51
C PHE A 13 1.79 8.93 9.85
N LEU A 14 0.45 8.96 9.97
CA LEU A 14 -0.22 9.32 11.23
C LEU A 14 0.12 8.34 12.37
N VAL A 15 0.39 7.09 12.02
CA VAL A 15 0.86 6.03 12.91
C VAL A 15 1.92 5.20 12.18
N PRO A 16 2.77 4.44 12.88
CA PRO A 16 3.76 3.57 12.24
C PRO A 16 3.13 2.62 11.22
N LEU A 17 3.83 2.36 10.12
CA LEU A 17 3.35 1.49 9.03
C LEU A 17 2.96 0.09 9.53
N GLU A 18 3.69 -0.43 10.52
CA GLU A 18 3.43 -1.71 11.17
C GLU A 18 2.01 -1.80 11.74
N VAL A 19 1.47 -0.69 12.27
CA VAL A 19 0.10 -0.63 12.81
C VAL A 19 -0.93 -0.78 11.70
N TYR A 20 -0.72 -0.14 10.55
CA TYR A 20 -1.59 -0.30 9.37
C TYR A 20 -1.58 -1.71 8.80
N LEU A 21 -0.40 -2.34 8.78
CA LEU A 21 -0.23 -3.72 8.30
C LEU A 21 -0.89 -4.71 9.26
N ALA A 22 -0.67 -4.56 10.57
CA ALA A 22 -1.26 -5.42 11.60
C ALA A 22 -2.80 -5.31 11.65
N ALA A 23 -3.35 -4.11 11.41
CA ALA A 23 -4.80 -3.91 11.31
C ALA A 23 -5.42 -4.45 10.01
N GLY A 24 -4.61 -4.88 9.03
CA GLY A 24 -5.09 -5.44 7.76
C GLY A 24 -5.68 -4.41 6.79
N VAL A 25 -5.39 -3.12 6.96
CA VAL A 25 -5.97 -2.03 6.13
C VAL A 25 -5.63 -2.15 4.64
N HIS A 26 -4.50 -2.78 4.33
CA HIS A 26 -4.02 -3.01 2.96
C HIS A 26 -4.65 -4.24 2.28
N ILE A 27 -5.46 -5.02 2.99
CA ILE A 27 -6.12 -6.22 2.47
C ILE A 27 -7.49 -5.80 1.93
N GLY A 28 -7.64 -5.80 0.62
CA GLY A 28 -8.90 -5.51 -0.04
C GLY A 28 -9.79 -6.76 -0.19
N THR A 29 -10.66 -6.73 -1.18
CA THR A 29 -11.63 -7.81 -1.46
C THR A 29 -11.47 -8.31 -2.89
N HIS A 30 -12.16 -9.41 -3.24
CA HIS A 30 -12.15 -9.95 -4.60
C HIS A 30 -12.85 -9.04 -5.62
N ILE A 31 -13.71 -8.11 -5.17
CA ILE A 31 -14.48 -7.24 -6.04
C ILE A 31 -13.84 -5.85 -6.06
N GLY A 32 -13.30 -5.47 -7.21
CA GLY A 32 -12.78 -4.13 -7.48
C GLY A 32 -13.72 -3.35 -8.40
N THR A 33 -13.95 -2.07 -8.12
CA THR A 33 -14.65 -1.16 -9.05
C THR A 33 -13.65 -0.31 -9.83
N LYS A 34 -14.01 0.13 -11.04
CA LYS A 34 -13.13 0.94 -11.90
C LYS A 34 -12.60 2.20 -11.21
N HIS A 35 -13.40 2.81 -10.34
CA HIS A 35 -13.02 4.00 -9.58
C HIS A 35 -11.97 3.72 -8.50
N MET A 36 -11.92 2.49 -7.98
CA MET A 36 -11.00 2.06 -6.93
C MET A 36 -9.62 1.66 -7.47
N MET A 37 -9.49 1.39 -8.77
CA MET A 37 -8.24 0.91 -9.38
C MET A 37 -7.04 1.84 -9.16
N LYS A 38 -7.26 3.15 -9.00
CA LYS A 38 -6.19 4.12 -8.71
C LYS A 38 -5.60 4.02 -7.29
N PHE A 39 -6.28 3.32 -6.39
CA PHE A 39 -5.86 3.10 -5.00
C PHE A 39 -5.37 1.67 -4.75
N VAL A 40 -5.56 0.76 -5.71
CA VAL A 40 -5.09 -0.63 -5.61
C VAL A 40 -3.60 -0.66 -5.96
N TYR A 41 -2.77 -1.07 -5.01
CA TYR A 41 -1.32 -1.16 -5.20
C TYR A 41 -0.92 -2.35 -6.07
N LYS A 42 -1.47 -3.54 -5.79
CA LYS A 42 -1.18 -4.79 -6.52
C LYS A 42 -2.30 -5.80 -6.30
N ILE A 43 -2.59 -6.60 -7.33
CA ILE A 43 -3.53 -7.72 -7.26
C ILE A 43 -2.74 -8.99 -6.90
N ARG A 44 -3.18 -9.72 -5.87
CA ARG A 44 -2.62 -11.05 -5.52
C ARG A 44 -3.01 -12.07 -6.61
N PRO A 45 -2.20 -13.11 -6.86
CA PRO A 45 -2.55 -14.19 -7.79
C PRO A 45 -3.90 -14.86 -7.44
N ASP A 46 -4.32 -14.79 -6.18
CA ASP A 46 -5.60 -15.33 -5.69
C ASP A 46 -6.83 -14.44 -6.04
N GLY A 47 -6.61 -13.29 -6.70
CA GLY A 47 -7.66 -12.34 -7.08
C GLY A 47 -8.08 -11.38 -5.97
N LEU A 48 -7.36 -11.37 -4.84
CA LEU A 48 -7.56 -10.41 -3.75
C LEU A 48 -6.87 -9.08 -4.10
N HIS A 49 -7.63 -7.98 -4.06
CA HIS A 49 -7.13 -6.62 -4.26
C HIS A 49 -6.46 -6.05 -3.00
#